data_AF-A0A0F8WWB4-F1
#
_entry.id   AF-A0A0F8WWB4-F1
#
_cell.length_a   1.000
_cell.length_b   1.000
_cell.length_c   1.000
_cell.angle_alpha   90.00
_cell.angle_beta   90.00
_cell.angle_gamma   90.00
#
_symmetry.space_group_name_H-M   'P 1'
#
loop_
_entity.id
_entity.type
_entity.pdbx_description
1 polymer ?
#
loop_
_entity_poly.entity_id
_entity_poly.type
_entity_poly.pdbx_seq_one_letter_code
_entity_poly.pdbx_strand_id
1 'polypeptide(L)'
;TTQVDLRLTNFGLAIPNGATIRGFEVQIEGNAASGTAAQRQIRVGLTKDGTALAGARKTAVELNEDVMTPLVTSTANIGGVRTIGNNTLSMVVNAHAGQYVRLTGGQASTIGEMRLVASNTATLLTYDADEDDLAFGFGDAFEVVPAGTDTTKIEGGASDLWGTTWTETEIEASTFGVLIGDNDATAAELRIDSVTVIIYANGLVDNVADVDLGSTLELDNDVPVSSVEVLERPLPRVWGPFDERVLGCGDPDRPESVYFSKRGQADQWPPQNHIETGDPGEALVNGVVYNTRSFVFSKERMFELVPNIVSGVTFKPFPTPCGRGLIAPFGLVVSDAIYFVAKDG
;
A
#
# COMPACT_ATOMS: atom_id res chain seq x y z
N THR A 1 -34.79 -1.55 30.13
CA THR A 1 -33.94 -0.39 30.46
C THR A 1 -33.26 0.05 29.17
N THR A 2 -33.02 1.34 28.95
CA THR A 2 -32.27 1.78 27.76
C THR A 2 -30.85 1.24 27.90
N GLN A 3 -30.46 0.35 26.99
CA GLN A 3 -29.14 -0.25 26.97
C GLN A 3 -28.10 0.85 26.74
N VAL A 4 -27.09 0.91 27.61
CA VAL A 4 -26.02 1.91 27.55
C VAL A 4 -24.77 1.22 27.04
N ASP A 5 -24.07 1.84 26.10
CA ASP A 5 -22.79 1.31 25.64
C ASP A 5 -21.66 1.68 26.62
N LEU A 6 -20.72 0.77 26.81
CA LEU A 6 -19.37 1.09 27.21
C LEU A 6 -18.71 1.90 26.09
N ARG A 7 -18.20 3.07 26.45
CA ARG A 7 -17.61 4.03 25.51
C ARG A 7 -16.12 4.15 25.80
N LEU A 8 -15.30 3.76 24.82
CA LEU A 8 -13.86 3.95 24.86
C LEU A 8 -13.51 5.03 23.85
N THR A 9 -12.96 6.15 24.31
CA THR A 9 -12.62 7.32 23.48
C THR A 9 -11.24 7.84 23.87
N ASN A 10 -10.78 8.89 23.21
CA ASN A 10 -9.52 9.58 23.52
C ASN A 10 -8.29 8.65 23.38
N PHE A 11 -8.23 7.91 22.27
CA PHE A 11 -7.11 7.01 21.95
C PHE A 11 -5.79 7.72 21.63
N GLY A 12 -5.80 9.05 21.43
CA GLY A 12 -4.59 9.85 21.21
C GLY A 12 -3.85 9.52 19.89
N LEU A 13 -4.60 9.18 18.86
CA LEU A 13 -4.07 8.73 17.57
C LEU A 13 -3.49 9.91 16.78
N ALA A 14 -2.39 9.66 16.08
CA ALA A 14 -1.81 10.56 15.10
C ALA A 14 -1.48 9.73 13.85
N ILE A 15 -2.07 10.08 12.71
CA ILE A 15 -1.82 9.41 11.43
C ILE A 15 -1.25 10.43 10.42
N PRO A 16 -0.65 10.00 9.30
CA PRO A 16 -0.08 10.94 8.36
C PRO A 16 -1.14 11.87 7.73
N ASN A 17 -0.81 13.17 7.63
CA ASN A 17 -1.71 14.17 7.05
C ASN A 17 -2.14 13.83 5.62
N GLY A 18 -3.44 13.83 5.41
CA GLY A 18 -4.13 13.42 4.18
C GLY A 18 -4.45 11.93 4.11
N ALA A 19 -4.09 11.10 5.10
CA ALA A 19 -4.22 9.65 4.96
C ALA A 19 -5.64 9.19 4.62
N THR A 20 -5.75 8.34 3.60
CA THR A 20 -7.01 7.70 3.25
C THR A 20 -7.24 6.50 4.16
N ILE A 21 -8.31 6.55 4.95
CA ILE A 21 -8.72 5.44 5.81
C ILE A 21 -9.28 4.31 4.95
N ARG A 22 -8.79 3.08 5.17
CA ARG A 22 -9.15 1.88 4.41
C ARG A 22 -9.96 0.87 5.21
N GLY A 23 -9.73 0.79 6.52
CA GLY A 23 -10.51 -0.10 7.36
C GLY A 23 -10.17 -0.01 8.85
N PHE A 24 -11.01 -0.66 9.64
CA PHE A 24 -10.89 -0.76 11.09
C PHE A 24 -11.02 -2.21 11.51
N GLU A 25 -10.16 -2.61 12.41
CA GLU A 25 -10.27 -3.85 13.17
C GLU A 25 -10.37 -3.52 14.65
N VAL A 26 -11.35 -4.10 15.33
CA VAL A 26 -11.52 -4.02 16.78
C VAL A 26 -11.36 -5.42 17.35
N GLN A 27 -10.40 -5.57 18.25
CA GLN A 27 -10.18 -6.80 19.00
C GLN A 27 -10.72 -6.60 20.41
N ILE A 28 -11.59 -7.50 20.86
CA ILE A 28 -12.24 -7.45 22.16
C ILE A 28 -11.90 -8.73 22.91
N GLU A 29 -11.31 -8.61 24.08
CA GLU A 29 -11.04 -9.72 24.98
C GLU A 29 -11.99 -9.70 26.17
N GLY A 30 -12.58 -10.85 26.46
CA GLY A 30 -13.44 -11.00 27.63
C GLY A 30 -14.25 -12.29 27.63
N ASN A 31 -15.19 -12.34 28.57
CA ASN A 31 -16.07 -13.48 28.81
C ASN A 31 -17.46 -13.02 29.31
N ALA A 32 -18.35 -13.98 29.53
CA ALA A 32 -19.68 -13.69 30.06
C ALA A 32 -20.19 -14.82 30.95
N ALA A 33 -20.85 -14.50 32.07
CA ALA A 33 -21.20 -15.48 33.09
C ALA A 33 -22.37 -16.42 32.71
N SER A 34 -23.11 -16.13 31.64
CA SER A 34 -24.31 -16.91 31.29
C SER A 34 -23.98 -18.16 30.46
N GLY A 35 -24.57 -19.30 30.83
CA GLY A 35 -24.55 -20.51 29.99
C GLY A 35 -25.37 -20.41 28.70
N THR A 36 -26.18 -19.37 28.53
CA THR A 36 -26.97 -19.16 27.30
C THR A 36 -26.21 -18.29 26.31
N ALA A 37 -25.88 -18.82 25.12
CA ALA A 37 -25.12 -18.12 24.09
C ALA A 37 -25.68 -16.74 23.71
N ALA A 38 -27.01 -16.62 23.55
CA ALA A 38 -27.65 -15.35 23.20
C ALA A 38 -27.40 -14.22 24.22
N GLN A 39 -27.22 -14.58 25.50
CA GLN A 39 -26.96 -13.65 26.61
C GLN A 39 -25.48 -13.31 26.76
N ARG A 40 -24.60 -13.93 25.97
CA ARG A 40 -23.16 -13.64 25.91
C ARG A 40 -22.77 -12.84 24.66
N GLN A 41 -23.77 -12.50 23.84
CA GLN A 41 -23.54 -11.77 22.61
C GLN A 41 -23.43 -10.28 22.91
N ILE A 42 -22.39 -9.67 22.36
CA ILE A 42 -22.19 -8.23 22.38
C ILE A 42 -22.44 -7.66 20.98
N ARG A 43 -22.60 -6.34 20.95
CA ARG A 43 -22.58 -5.54 19.74
C ARG A 43 -21.47 -4.51 19.84
N VAL A 44 -20.73 -4.36 18.75
CA VAL A 44 -19.58 -3.47 18.65
C VAL A 44 -19.90 -2.43 17.58
N GLY A 45 -19.55 -1.18 17.84
CA GLY A 45 -19.68 -0.07 16.92
C GLY A 45 -18.52 0.89 17.06
N LEU A 46 -18.41 1.82 16.12
CA LEU A 46 -17.48 2.94 16.18
C LEU A 46 -18.27 4.25 16.37
N THR A 47 -17.62 5.27 16.87
CA THR A 47 -18.19 6.62 17.01
C THR A 47 -17.18 7.67 16.58
N LYS A 48 -17.69 8.75 15.97
CA LYS A 48 -16.92 9.95 15.60
C LYS A 48 -16.99 11.02 16.70
N ASP A 49 -18.08 11.03 17.46
CA ASP A 49 -18.43 12.10 18.40
C ASP A 49 -18.44 11.63 19.87
N GLY A 50 -18.09 10.37 20.12
CA GLY A 50 -18.03 9.77 21.45
C GLY A 50 -19.39 9.34 21.99
N THR A 51 -20.47 9.48 21.21
CA THR A 51 -21.83 9.25 21.68
C THR A 51 -22.70 8.45 20.72
N ALA A 52 -22.77 8.85 19.46
CA ALA A 52 -23.60 8.25 18.44
C ALA A 52 -22.83 7.19 17.65
N LEU A 53 -23.53 6.14 17.24
CA LEU A 53 -22.98 5.15 16.32
C LEU A 53 -22.65 5.81 14.98
N ALA A 54 -21.43 5.59 14.51
CA ALA A 54 -21.02 5.88 13.14
C ALA A 54 -21.15 4.61 12.29
N GLY A 55 -21.89 4.69 11.19
CA GLY A 55 -22.08 3.56 10.28
C GLY A 55 -22.93 2.44 10.89
N ALA A 56 -22.43 1.21 10.83
CA ALA A 56 -23.13 -0.01 11.24
C ALA A 56 -22.43 -0.74 12.39
N ARG A 57 -23.22 -1.40 13.24
CA ARG A 57 -22.69 -2.29 14.28
C ARG A 57 -22.37 -3.66 13.73
N LYS A 58 -21.37 -4.29 14.33
CA LYS A 58 -21.25 -5.74 14.38
C LYS A 58 -22.12 -6.23 15.54
N THR A 59 -22.97 -7.20 15.28
CA THR A 59 -23.95 -7.72 16.25
C THR A 59 -23.73 -9.22 16.42
N ALA A 60 -24.28 -9.79 17.50
CA ALA A 60 -24.15 -11.21 17.79
C ALA A 60 -22.69 -11.68 17.92
N VAL A 61 -21.80 -10.80 18.37
CA VAL A 61 -20.40 -11.14 18.66
C VAL A 61 -20.39 -11.96 19.95
N GLU A 62 -20.25 -13.28 19.86
CA GLU A 62 -20.40 -14.18 21.00
C GLU A 62 -19.12 -14.25 21.85
N LEU A 63 -19.21 -13.85 23.12
CA LEU A 63 -18.17 -14.12 24.12
C LEU A 63 -18.30 -15.55 24.66
N ASN A 64 -17.19 -16.07 25.18
CA ASN A 64 -17.17 -17.36 25.84
C ASN A 64 -17.91 -17.32 27.18
N GLU A 65 -18.50 -18.45 27.55
CA GLU A 65 -19.04 -18.63 28.88
C GLU A 65 -17.91 -18.70 29.90
N ASP A 66 -17.96 -17.80 30.87
CA ASP A 66 -17.17 -17.92 32.08
C ASP A 66 -17.77 -19.03 32.95
N VAL A 67 -17.25 -20.24 32.76
CA VAL A 67 -17.68 -21.39 33.55
C VAL A 67 -16.99 -21.26 34.90
N MET A 68 -17.56 -20.49 35.83
CA MET A 68 -17.16 -20.51 37.25
C MET A 68 -17.86 -21.62 38.03
N THR A 69 -18.61 -22.49 37.34
CA THR A 69 -19.18 -23.69 37.94
C THR A 69 -18.08 -24.72 38.14
N PRO A 70 -17.88 -25.24 39.36
CA PRO A 70 -16.93 -26.31 39.61
C PRO A 70 -17.16 -27.51 38.68
N LEU A 71 -16.12 -27.92 37.96
CA LEU A 71 -16.13 -29.12 37.12
C LEU A 71 -16.04 -30.40 37.96
N VAL A 72 -15.35 -30.28 39.10
CA VAL A 72 -15.21 -31.33 40.11
C VAL A 72 -15.31 -30.66 41.47
N THR A 73 -16.04 -31.28 42.38
CA THR A 73 -16.02 -30.89 43.80
C THR A 73 -15.81 -32.16 44.62
N SER A 74 -14.82 -32.16 45.52
CA SER A 74 -14.52 -33.30 46.36
C SER A 74 -13.77 -32.90 47.63
N THR A 75 -13.46 -33.88 48.45
CA THR A 75 -12.54 -33.74 49.59
C THR A 75 -11.28 -34.54 49.33
N ALA A 76 -10.12 -34.00 49.69
CA ALA A 76 -8.86 -34.69 49.53
C ALA A 76 -8.77 -35.92 50.44
N ASN A 77 -8.54 -37.12 49.89
CA ASN A 77 -8.21 -38.31 50.70
C ASN A 77 -6.98 -39.07 50.18
N ILE A 78 -6.45 -38.63 49.05
CA ILE A 78 -5.19 -39.06 48.44
C ILE A 78 -4.48 -37.85 47.86
N GLY A 79 -3.18 -37.96 47.66
CA GLY A 79 -2.35 -36.88 47.13
C GLY A 79 -1.08 -36.70 47.95
N GLY A 80 -0.28 -35.73 47.55
CA GLY A 80 0.96 -35.34 48.19
C GLY A 80 1.29 -33.89 47.86
N VAL A 81 2.56 -33.52 47.97
CA VAL A 81 3.02 -32.12 47.84
C VAL A 81 2.54 -31.44 46.54
N ARG A 82 2.52 -32.18 45.42
CA ARG A 82 2.15 -31.67 44.09
C ARG A 82 0.89 -32.30 43.50
N THR A 83 0.13 -33.03 44.31
CA THR A 83 -1.07 -33.72 43.83
C THR A 83 -2.18 -33.69 44.88
N ILE A 84 -3.42 -33.60 44.42
CA ILE A 84 -4.61 -33.69 45.26
C ILE A 84 -5.64 -34.59 44.58
N GLY A 85 -6.39 -35.34 45.36
CA GLY A 85 -7.34 -36.26 44.78
C GLY A 85 -8.24 -36.93 45.78
N ASN A 86 -9.14 -37.73 45.23
CA ASN A 86 -10.01 -38.60 46.01
C ASN A 86 -10.17 -39.95 45.31
N ASN A 87 -10.00 -41.05 46.05
CA ASN A 87 -10.17 -42.42 45.57
C ASN A 87 -11.56 -42.70 44.95
N THR A 88 -12.59 -41.90 45.26
CA THR A 88 -13.93 -42.06 44.69
C THR A 88 -14.15 -41.28 43.40
N LEU A 89 -13.21 -40.42 42.99
CA LEU A 89 -13.31 -39.69 41.73
C LEU A 89 -13.15 -40.64 40.54
N SER A 90 -13.84 -40.30 39.45
CA SER A 90 -13.76 -41.02 38.18
C SER A 90 -13.64 -40.01 37.04
N MET A 91 -12.58 -39.23 37.08
CA MET A 91 -12.26 -38.25 36.05
C MET A 91 -11.75 -38.96 34.78
N VAL A 92 -11.99 -38.35 33.62
CA VAL A 92 -11.32 -38.79 32.39
C VAL A 92 -9.87 -38.34 32.45
N VAL A 93 -8.93 -39.22 32.11
CA VAL A 93 -7.49 -38.92 32.15
C VAL A 93 -7.19 -37.68 31.30
N ASN A 94 -6.48 -36.72 31.88
CA ASN A 94 -6.10 -35.42 31.30
C ASN A 94 -7.24 -34.48 30.87
N ALA A 95 -8.49 -34.76 31.22
CA ALA A 95 -9.61 -33.86 30.90
C ALA A 95 -9.58 -32.52 31.65
N HIS A 96 -8.81 -32.42 32.75
CA HIS A 96 -8.72 -31.24 33.60
C HIS A 96 -7.37 -30.52 33.49
N ALA A 97 -6.50 -30.91 32.55
CA ALA A 97 -5.26 -30.19 32.29
C ALA A 97 -5.56 -28.75 31.82
N GLY A 98 -4.82 -27.77 32.33
CA GLY A 98 -5.02 -26.34 32.05
C GLY A 98 -6.12 -25.67 32.89
N GLN A 99 -6.76 -26.38 33.81
CA GLN A 99 -7.74 -25.83 34.75
C GLN A 99 -7.08 -25.53 36.10
N TYR A 100 -7.81 -24.90 37.02
CA TYR A 100 -7.30 -24.63 38.36
C TYR A 100 -7.94 -25.54 39.40
N VAL A 101 -7.13 -26.06 40.32
CA VAL A 101 -7.64 -26.54 41.60
C VAL A 101 -7.75 -25.36 42.54
N ARG A 102 -8.87 -25.27 43.27
CA ARG A 102 -9.09 -24.31 44.34
C ARG A 102 -9.45 -25.02 45.64
N LEU A 103 -8.83 -24.62 46.75
CA LEU A 103 -9.23 -25.10 48.08
C LEU A 103 -10.45 -24.33 48.58
N THR A 104 -11.49 -25.06 48.99
CA THR A 104 -12.78 -24.51 49.47
C THR A 104 -13.05 -24.81 50.94
N GLY A 105 -12.26 -25.68 51.57
CA GLY A 105 -12.33 -25.97 53.00
C GLY A 105 -11.02 -26.50 53.54
N GLY A 106 -10.75 -26.26 54.83
CA GLY A 106 -9.47 -26.58 55.47
C GLY A 106 -9.02 -25.43 56.38
N GLN A 107 -7.71 -25.17 56.44
CA GLN A 107 -7.18 -24.01 57.16
C GLN A 107 -7.60 -22.69 56.50
N ALA A 108 -8.01 -21.70 57.31
CA ALA A 108 -8.49 -20.41 56.80
C ALA A 108 -7.46 -19.64 55.95
N SER A 109 -6.16 -19.88 56.14
CA SER A 109 -5.09 -19.25 55.37
C SER A 109 -4.90 -19.81 53.96
N THR A 110 -5.41 -21.01 53.68
CA THR A 110 -5.25 -21.70 52.39
C THR A 110 -6.54 -21.77 51.58
N ILE A 111 -7.69 -21.47 52.19
CA ILE A 111 -8.97 -21.38 51.48
C ILE A 111 -8.90 -20.26 50.44
N GLY A 112 -9.24 -20.60 49.20
CA GLY A 112 -9.20 -19.70 48.05
C GLY A 112 -7.89 -19.72 47.27
N GLU A 113 -6.84 -20.40 47.77
CA GLU A 113 -5.63 -20.63 46.97
C GLU A 113 -5.95 -21.48 45.74
N MET A 114 -5.32 -21.13 44.61
CA MET A 114 -5.49 -21.80 43.33
C MET A 114 -4.15 -22.28 42.79
N ARG A 115 -4.17 -23.41 42.06
CA ARG A 115 -2.99 -23.97 41.37
C ARG A 115 -3.40 -24.52 40.00
N LEU A 116 -2.62 -24.21 38.97
CA LEU A 116 -2.81 -24.77 37.64
C LEU A 116 -2.59 -26.28 37.66
N VAL A 117 -3.46 -27.03 36.98
CA VAL A 117 -3.38 -28.48 36.82
C VAL A 117 -2.62 -28.79 35.53
N ALA A 118 -1.46 -29.44 35.64
CA ALA A 118 -0.71 -29.93 34.47
C ALA A 118 -1.31 -31.21 33.88
N SER A 119 -1.81 -32.11 34.73
CA SER A 119 -2.40 -33.38 34.29
C SER A 119 -3.31 -33.98 35.35
N ASN A 120 -4.16 -34.92 34.97
CA ASN A 120 -4.97 -35.67 35.91
C ASN A 120 -5.09 -37.15 35.53
N THR A 121 -5.04 -38.02 36.53
CA THR A 121 -5.53 -39.40 36.40
C THR A 121 -7.03 -39.43 36.69
N ALA A 122 -7.62 -40.62 36.80
CA ALA A 122 -9.01 -40.76 37.21
C ALA A 122 -9.31 -40.20 38.61
N THR A 123 -8.30 -40.15 39.49
CA THR A 123 -8.49 -39.81 40.92
C THR A 123 -7.56 -38.72 41.45
N LEU A 124 -6.47 -38.40 40.75
CA LEU A 124 -5.46 -37.42 41.17
C LEU A 124 -5.32 -36.31 40.15
N LEU A 125 -5.27 -35.07 40.62
CA LEU A 125 -4.88 -33.87 39.89
C LEU A 125 -3.43 -33.57 40.25
N THR A 126 -2.59 -33.31 39.26
CA THR A 126 -1.18 -32.97 39.42
C THR A 126 -0.97 -31.52 39.03
N TYR A 127 -0.39 -30.73 39.91
CA TYR A 127 -0.15 -29.30 39.68
C TYR A 127 0.96 -29.07 38.65
N ASP A 128 0.99 -27.88 38.06
CA ASP A 128 2.04 -27.43 37.15
C ASP A 128 3.38 -27.24 37.87
N ALA A 129 4.48 -27.55 37.18
CA ALA A 129 5.84 -27.53 37.74
C ALA A 129 6.26 -26.14 38.21
N ASP A 130 5.68 -25.10 37.59
CA ASP A 130 5.97 -23.71 37.90
C ASP A 130 5.12 -23.16 39.06
N GLU A 131 4.16 -23.94 39.55
CA GLU A 131 3.31 -23.58 40.67
C GLU A 131 3.94 -23.97 42.01
N ASP A 132 3.77 -23.09 43.02
CA ASP A 132 4.19 -23.37 44.38
C ASP A 132 3.44 -24.58 44.97
N ASP A 133 4.05 -25.26 45.94
CA ASP A 133 3.39 -26.36 46.64
C ASP A 133 2.10 -25.88 47.34
N LEU A 134 1.07 -26.72 47.31
CA LEU A 134 -0.21 -26.41 47.95
C LEU A 134 -0.31 -27.15 49.29
N ALA A 135 -0.39 -26.41 50.38
CA ALA A 135 -0.59 -27.00 51.69
C ALA A 135 -2.06 -27.37 51.91
N PHE A 136 -2.36 -28.68 51.95
CA PHE A 136 -3.69 -29.20 52.27
C PHE A 136 -3.61 -30.39 53.24
N GLY A 137 -4.68 -30.61 54.00
CA GLY A 137 -4.90 -31.78 54.84
C GLY A 137 -5.87 -32.78 54.20
N PHE A 138 -5.78 -34.06 54.58
CA PHE A 138 -6.81 -35.03 54.21
C PHE A 138 -8.14 -34.64 54.88
N GLY A 139 -9.21 -34.58 54.09
CA GLY A 139 -10.52 -34.07 54.48
C GLY A 139 -10.79 -32.64 54.00
N ASP A 140 -9.77 -31.91 53.57
CA ASP A 140 -9.93 -30.55 53.03
C ASP A 140 -10.74 -30.59 51.73
N ALA A 141 -11.69 -29.67 51.60
CA ALA A 141 -12.54 -29.58 50.43
C ALA A 141 -11.79 -28.84 49.32
N PHE A 142 -11.89 -29.35 48.10
CA PHE A 142 -11.35 -28.73 46.91
C PHE A 142 -12.35 -28.80 45.76
N GLU A 143 -12.17 -27.89 44.82
CA GLU A 143 -12.88 -27.88 43.56
C GLU A 143 -11.91 -27.71 42.40
N VAL A 144 -12.29 -28.21 41.23
CA VAL A 144 -11.63 -27.88 39.97
C VAL A 144 -12.47 -26.81 39.31
N VAL A 145 -11.92 -25.62 39.19
CA VAL A 145 -12.53 -24.52 38.44
C VAL A 145 -11.87 -24.40 37.07
N PRO A 146 -12.64 -24.16 36.00
CA PRO A 146 -12.10 -23.82 34.69
C PRO A 146 -11.12 -22.65 34.79
N ALA A 147 -10.02 -22.69 34.02
CA ALA A 147 -9.30 -21.47 33.73
C ALA A 147 -10.26 -20.52 33.00
N GLY A 148 -10.27 -19.25 33.41
CA GLY A 148 -11.12 -18.22 32.80
C GLY A 148 -11.04 -18.32 31.28
N THR A 149 -12.20 -18.30 30.64
CA THR A 149 -12.35 -18.64 29.22
C THR A 149 -12.26 -17.42 28.32
N ASP A 150 -11.48 -16.41 28.71
CA ASP A 150 -11.38 -15.17 27.96
C ASP A 150 -11.07 -15.47 26.49
N THR A 151 -11.81 -14.79 25.63
CA THR A 151 -11.71 -14.97 24.19
C THR A 151 -11.50 -13.64 23.53
N THR A 152 -10.51 -13.60 22.63
CA THR A 152 -10.33 -12.48 21.72
C THR A 152 -11.28 -12.63 20.54
N LYS A 153 -12.22 -11.70 20.40
CA LYS A 153 -13.07 -11.54 19.22
C LYS A 153 -12.49 -10.45 18.33
N ILE A 154 -12.38 -10.74 17.03
CA ILE A 154 -11.83 -9.81 16.04
C ILE A 154 -12.97 -9.40 15.11
N GLU A 155 -13.26 -8.11 15.09
CA GLU A 155 -14.34 -7.54 14.31
C GLU A 155 -13.80 -6.53 13.30
N GLY A 156 -14.26 -6.62 12.05
CA GLY A 156 -13.80 -5.76 10.95
C GLY A 156 -12.58 -6.32 10.22
N GLY A 157 -11.70 -5.42 9.75
CA GLY A 157 -10.48 -5.78 9.04
C GLY A 157 -9.96 -4.67 8.13
N ALA A 158 -8.90 -4.98 7.37
CA ALA A 158 -8.12 -4.00 6.60
C ALA A 158 -8.87 -3.23 5.48
N SER A 159 -10.06 -3.70 5.09
CA SER A 159 -10.92 -3.05 4.10
C SER A 159 -12.34 -2.75 4.63
N ASP A 160 -12.59 -2.95 5.92
CA ASP A 160 -13.92 -2.75 6.50
C ASP A 160 -14.00 -1.35 7.11
N LEU A 161 -14.80 -0.47 6.50
CA LEU A 161 -15.05 0.89 6.98
C LEU A 161 -16.28 0.98 7.91
N TRP A 162 -16.83 -0.16 8.32
CA TRP A 162 -17.96 -0.27 9.24
C TRP A 162 -19.21 0.48 8.72
N GLY A 163 -19.44 0.41 7.41
CA GLY A 163 -20.64 0.95 6.76
C GLY A 163 -20.69 2.48 6.64
N THR A 164 -19.58 3.18 6.83
CA THR A 164 -19.50 4.63 6.63
C THR A 164 -18.15 5.04 6.04
N THR A 165 -17.95 6.33 5.80
CA THR A 165 -16.65 6.89 5.39
C THR A 165 -15.99 7.56 6.58
N TRP A 166 -14.66 7.59 6.58
CA TRP A 166 -13.86 8.13 7.67
C TRP A 166 -12.81 9.07 7.12
N THR A 167 -12.66 10.21 7.79
CA THR A 167 -11.58 11.17 7.53
C THR A 167 -10.55 11.10 8.64
N GLU A 168 -9.32 11.52 8.34
CA GLU A 168 -8.25 11.63 9.34
C GLU A 168 -8.68 12.46 10.56
N THR A 169 -9.26 13.65 10.34
CA THR A 169 -9.68 14.53 11.43
C THR A 169 -10.70 13.87 12.37
N GLU A 170 -11.57 13.01 11.84
CA GLU A 170 -12.54 12.27 12.66
C GLU A 170 -11.88 11.19 13.52
N ILE A 171 -10.74 10.63 13.09
CA ILE A 171 -10.00 9.57 13.80
C ILE A 171 -9.05 10.15 14.84
N GLU A 172 -8.43 11.28 14.55
CA GLU A 172 -7.56 12.00 15.48
C GLU A 172 -8.34 12.78 16.55
N ALA A 173 -9.65 12.97 16.35
CA ALA A 173 -10.50 13.59 17.34
C ALA A 173 -10.49 12.79 18.66
N SER A 174 -10.35 13.49 19.79
CA SER A 174 -10.49 12.87 21.12
C SER A 174 -11.84 12.18 21.34
N THR A 175 -12.83 12.51 20.52
CA THR A 175 -14.17 11.93 20.52
C THR A 175 -14.29 10.65 19.68
N PHE A 176 -13.28 10.31 18.85
CA PHE A 176 -13.23 9.02 18.19
C PHE A 176 -13.24 7.89 19.22
N GLY A 177 -14.04 6.86 18.96
CA GLY A 177 -14.27 5.82 19.95
C GLY A 177 -14.79 4.49 19.44
N VAL A 178 -14.69 3.49 20.31
CA VAL A 178 -15.36 2.19 20.20
C VAL A 178 -16.55 2.18 21.16
N LEU A 179 -17.69 1.66 20.68
CA LEU A 179 -18.92 1.46 21.44
C LEU A 179 -19.15 -0.04 21.60
N ILE A 180 -19.17 -0.54 22.82
CA ILE A 180 -19.52 -1.93 23.13
C ILE A 180 -20.79 -1.94 23.95
N GLY A 181 -21.78 -2.71 23.52
CA GLY A 181 -23.01 -2.90 24.27
C GLY A 181 -23.41 -4.36 24.26
N ASP A 182 -24.33 -4.70 25.14
CA ASP A 182 -25.04 -5.96 25.08
C ASP A 182 -25.88 -6.03 23.76
N ASN A 183 -26.02 -7.24 23.21
CA ASN A 183 -26.75 -7.50 21.97
C ASN A 183 -28.25 -7.77 22.21
N ASP A 184 -28.63 -8.17 23.42
CA ASP A 184 -30.03 -8.46 23.76
C ASP A 184 -30.60 -7.44 24.75
N ALA A 185 -31.67 -7.76 25.48
CA ALA A 185 -32.22 -6.88 26.53
C ALA A 185 -32.25 -7.57 27.89
N THR A 186 -31.61 -8.73 28.00
CA THR A 186 -31.56 -9.58 29.17
C THR A 186 -30.40 -9.15 30.04
N ALA A 187 -30.64 -8.99 31.35
CA ALA A 187 -29.55 -8.68 32.27
C ALA A 187 -28.67 -9.92 32.48
N ALA A 188 -27.58 -10.01 31.72
CA ALA A 188 -26.50 -10.96 31.93
C ALA A 188 -25.18 -10.22 32.15
N GLU A 189 -24.28 -10.80 32.96
CA GLU A 189 -22.98 -10.21 33.21
C GLU A 189 -22.05 -10.47 32.03
N LEU A 190 -21.62 -9.38 31.39
CA LEU A 190 -20.60 -9.35 30.35
C LEU A 190 -19.35 -8.70 30.94
N ARG A 191 -18.19 -9.32 30.75
CA ARG A 191 -16.91 -8.84 31.27
C ARG A 191 -15.96 -8.60 30.11
N ILE A 192 -15.41 -7.40 30.05
CA ILE A 192 -14.45 -6.98 29.03
C ILE A 192 -13.15 -6.65 29.75
N ASP A 193 -12.06 -7.28 29.32
CA ASP A 193 -10.73 -7.05 29.87
C ASP A 193 -9.98 -6.03 29.00
N SER A 194 -9.74 -6.38 27.74
CA SER A 194 -8.97 -5.56 26.82
C SER A 194 -9.74 -5.25 25.54
N VAL A 195 -9.52 -4.04 25.01
CA VAL A 195 -10.03 -3.61 23.70
C VAL A 195 -8.90 -2.96 22.94
N THR A 196 -8.58 -3.51 21.77
CA THR A 196 -7.57 -2.96 20.85
C THR A 196 -8.24 -2.51 19.57
N VAL A 197 -7.91 -1.32 19.10
CA VAL A 197 -8.35 -0.80 17.79
C VAL A 197 -7.15 -0.67 16.86
N ILE A 198 -7.27 -1.25 15.67
CA ILE A 198 -6.27 -1.18 14.61
C ILE A 198 -6.88 -0.44 13.43
N ILE A 199 -6.16 0.55 12.92
CA ILE A 199 -6.61 1.41 11.83
C ILE A 199 -5.71 1.19 10.63
N TYR A 200 -6.32 0.85 9.51
CA TYR A 200 -5.63 0.67 8.24
C TYR A 200 -5.81 1.94 7.43
N ALA A 201 -4.71 2.64 7.16
CA ALA A 201 -4.70 3.87 6.37
C ALA A 201 -3.53 3.89 5.39
N ASN A 202 -3.69 4.57 4.26
CA ASN A 202 -2.59 4.83 3.33
C ASN A 202 -1.97 6.19 3.66
N GLY A 203 -0.71 6.19 4.08
CA GLY A 203 -0.02 7.39 4.58
C GLY A 203 0.49 8.36 3.52
N LEU A 204 0.22 8.12 2.24
CA LEU A 204 0.61 9.01 1.14
C LEU A 204 -0.63 9.31 0.30
N VAL A 205 -1.09 10.55 0.36
CA VAL A 205 -1.90 11.12 -0.72
C VAL A 205 -0.92 11.41 -1.84
N ASP A 206 -1.16 10.79 -2.98
CA ASP A 206 -0.62 11.26 -4.24
C ASP A 206 -1.23 12.64 -4.53
N ASN A 207 -0.61 13.68 -3.94
CA ASN A 207 -1.11 15.06 -4.01
C ASN A 207 -0.63 15.76 -5.30
N VAL A 208 0.00 15.03 -6.20
CA VAL A 208 0.44 15.48 -7.51
C VAL A 208 -0.17 14.49 -8.49
N ALA A 209 -1.30 14.85 -9.11
CA ALA A 209 -1.87 13.98 -10.13
C ALA A 209 -0.82 13.75 -11.23
N ASP A 210 -0.74 12.55 -11.80
CA ASP A 210 0.19 12.22 -12.91
C ASP A 210 0.16 13.23 -14.09
N VAL A 211 -0.92 14.02 -14.20
CA VAL A 211 -1.07 15.16 -15.11
C VAL A 211 -0.02 16.26 -14.91
N ASP A 212 0.43 16.52 -13.68
CA ASP A 212 1.38 17.61 -13.37
C ASP A 212 2.85 17.21 -13.62
N LEU A 213 3.14 15.91 -13.73
CA LEU A 213 4.45 15.38 -14.12
C LEU A 213 4.66 15.35 -15.65
N GLY A 214 3.59 15.55 -16.43
CA GLY A 214 3.62 15.44 -17.90
C GLY A 214 4.00 16.70 -18.66
N SER A 215 4.12 17.87 -18.01
CA SER A 215 4.30 19.15 -18.71
C SER A 215 5.56 19.94 -18.35
N THR A 216 6.39 19.48 -17.40
CA THR A 216 7.50 20.31 -16.85
C THR A 216 8.90 19.77 -17.16
N LEU A 217 9.01 18.66 -17.88
CA LEU A 217 10.26 18.33 -18.55
C LEU A 217 10.12 18.79 -20.00
N GLU A 218 10.61 19.99 -20.30
CA GLU A 218 11.01 20.24 -21.69
C GLU A 218 12.00 19.13 -22.05
N LEU A 219 11.67 18.33 -23.06
CA LEU A 219 12.57 17.35 -23.64
C LEU A 219 13.70 18.10 -24.37
N ASP A 220 14.63 18.64 -23.60
CA ASP A 220 15.79 19.39 -24.06
C ASP A 220 17.00 18.49 -24.34
N ASN A 221 16.95 17.26 -23.83
CA ASN A 221 17.95 16.20 -24.04
C ASN A 221 17.58 15.19 -25.13
N ASP A 222 16.52 15.43 -25.90
CA ASP A 222 16.17 14.51 -26.99
C ASP A 222 17.19 14.56 -28.13
N VAL A 223 17.58 13.36 -28.55
CA VAL A 223 18.32 13.11 -29.78
C VAL A 223 17.40 13.36 -30.99
N PRO A 224 17.95 13.75 -32.16
CA PRO A 224 17.15 14.16 -33.32
C PRO A 224 16.18 13.10 -33.87
N VAL A 225 16.30 11.84 -33.44
CA VAL A 225 15.46 10.73 -33.89
C VAL A 225 14.75 10.09 -32.70
N SER A 226 13.46 10.37 -32.56
CA SER A 226 12.52 9.54 -31.82
C SER A 226 11.63 8.80 -32.82
N SER A 227 12.13 7.72 -33.42
CA SER A 227 11.30 6.79 -34.20
C SER A 227 10.89 5.60 -33.30
N VAL A 228 9.75 4.97 -33.60
CA VAL A 228 9.17 3.91 -32.77
C VAL A 228 10.02 2.62 -32.79
N GLU A 229 10.96 2.50 -33.73
CA GLU A 229 11.68 1.23 -33.97
C GLU A 229 13.18 1.28 -33.66
N VAL A 230 13.85 2.45 -33.66
CA VAL A 230 15.27 2.56 -33.32
C VAL A 230 15.61 3.90 -32.65
N LEU A 231 16.03 3.84 -31.39
CA LEU A 231 16.58 4.97 -30.64
C LEU A 231 18.09 5.14 -30.94
N GLU A 232 18.63 6.35 -30.76
CA GLU A 232 20.08 6.67 -30.77
C GLU A 232 20.84 6.55 -32.12
N ARG A 233 20.17 6.67 -33.28
CA ARG A 233 20.88 6.72 -34.57
C ARG A 233 21.46 8.14 -34.82
N PRO A 234 22.79 8.31 -34.95
CA PRO A 234 23.35 9.61 -35.27
C PRO A 234 23.03 10.01 -36.71
N LEU A 235 22.74 11.30 -36.93
CA LEU A 235 22.61 11.84 -38.28
C LEU A 235 23.97 11.77 -38.98
N PRO A 236 24.08 11.11 -40.15
CA PRO A 236 25.36 10.84 -40.76
C PRO A 236 26.00 12.09 -41.37
N ARG A 237 25.23 13.15 -41.64
CA ARG A 237 25.69 14.37 -42.33
C ARG A 237 25.17 15.60 -41.61
N VAL A 238 26.09 16.49 -41.26
CA VAL A 238 25.81 17.68 -40.46
C VAL A 238 26.56 18.87 -41.08
N TRP A 239 25.90 20.03 -41.15
CA TRP A 239 26.48 21.27 -41.64
C TRP A 239 25.94 22.48 -40.87
N GLY A 240 26.56 23.64 -41.10
CA GLY A 240 26.25 24.88 -40.39
C GLY A 240 27.52 25.60 -39.95
N PRO A 241 27.40 26.63 -39.10
CA PRO A 241 26.14 27.15 -38.56
C PRO A 241 25.34 27.94 -39.61
N PHE A 242 24.00 27.86 -39.54
CA PHE A 242 23.08 28.71 -40.28
C PHE A 242 21.94 29.13 -39.37
N ASP A 243 21.63 30.42 -39.31
CA ASP A 243 20.69 30.99 -38.32
C ASP A 243 20.99 30.58 -36.87
N GLU A 244 22.28 30.55 -36.49
CA GLU A 244 22.77 30.08 -35.18
C GLU A 244 22.36 28.63 -34.82
N ARG A 245 22.03 27.81 -35.83
CA ARG A 245 21.68 26.40 -35.68
C ARG A 245 22.65 25.50 -36.43
N VAL A 246 22.71 24.25 -35.99
CA VAL A 246 23.34 23.16 -36.73
C VAL A 246 22.25 22.37 -37.45
N LEU A 247 22.49 21.97 -38.69
CA LEU A 247 21.54 21.23 -39.52
C LEU A 247 22.10 19.85 -39.86
N GLY A 248 21.24 18.86 -40.08
CA GLY A 248 21.66 17.52 -40.44
C GLY A 248 20.62 16.74 -41.26
N CYS A 249 21.10 15.76 -42.04
CA CYS A 249 20.26 14.91 -42.89
C CYS A 249 20.85 13.50 -43.04
N GLY A 250 20.12 12.63 -43.73
CA GLY A 250 20.52 11.25 -44.03
C GLY A 250 19.93 10.20 -43.09
N ASP A 251 18.81 10.51 -42.45
CA ASP A 251 18.00 9.55 -41.71
C ASP A 251 17.36 8.53 -42.69
N PRO A 252 17.62 7.21 -42.55
CA PRO A 252 17.00 6.21 -43.41
C PRO A 252 15.49 6.05 -43.21
N ASP A 253 14.96 6.44 -42.05
CA ASP A 253 13.54 6.28 -41.70
C ASP A 253 12.71 7.50 -42.18
N ARG A 254 13.35 8.67 -42.31
CA ARG A 254 12.81 9.90 -42.95
C ARG A 254 13.81 10.49 -43.95
N PRO A 255 14.01 9.83 -45.11
CA PRO A 255 15.05 10.18 -46.08
C PRO A 255 14.93 11.61 -46.62
N GLU A 256 13.71 12.15 -46.70
CA GLU A 256 13.40 13.49 -47.21
C GLU A 256 13.56 14.63 -46.20
N SER A 257 13.88 14.33 -44.94
CA SER A 257 13.85 15.30 -43.84
C SER A 257 15.21 15.92 -43.53
N VAL A 258 15.22 17.24 -43.27
CA VAL A 258 16.33 17.98 -42.67
C VAL A 258 15.98 18.28 -41.22
N TYR A 259 16.89 17.93 -40.32
CA TYR A 259 16.80 18.21 -38.89
C TYR A 259 17.63 19.44 -38.53
N PHE A 260 17.27 20.14 -37.45
CA PHE A 260 18.03 21.29 -36.97
C PHE A 260 18.02 21.43 -35.44
N SER A 261 19.13 21.91 -34.89
CA SER A 261 19.26 22.15 -33.45
C SER A 261 18.39 23.34 -32.97
N LYS A 262 18.21 23.48 -31.66
CA LYS A 262 17.75 24.74 -31.07
C LYS A 262 18.76 25.86 -31.37
N ARG A 263 18.25 27.10 -31.46
CA ARG A 263 19.07 28.28 -31.77
C ARG A 263 20.09 28.52 -30.65
N GLY A 264 21.37 28.62 -31.00
CA GLY A 264 22.47 28.82 -30.04
C GLY A 264 22.82 27.60 -29.19
N GLN A 265 22.15 26.46 -29.39
CA GLN A 265 22.32 25.24 -28.60
C GLN A 265 22.52 24.05 -29.56
N ALA A 266 23.77 23.82 -29.97
CA ALA A 266 24.13 22.78 -30.94
C ALA A 266 23.89 21.34 -30.43
N ASP A 267 23.78 21.15 -29.11
CA ASP A 267 23.61 19.84 -28.48
C ASP A 267 22.14 19.47 -28.23
N GLN A 268 21.18 20.37 -28.54
CA GLN A 268 19.75 20.16 -28.30
C GLN A 268 18.97 20.04 -29.62
N TRP A 269 18.41 18.85 -29.88
CA TRP A 269 17.76 18.50 -31.15
C TRP A 269 16.36 17.91 -30.93
N PRO A 270 15.36 18.74 -30.56
CA PRO A 270 14.02 18.24 -30.27
C PRO A 270 13.38 17.63 -31.52
N PRO A 271 12.55 16.58 -31.38
CA PRO A 271 12.01 15.82 -32.52
C PRO A 271 11.08 16.63 -33.43
N GLN A 272 10.52 17.74 -32.93
CA GLN A 272 9.70 18.67 -33.71
C GLN A 272 10.53 19.56 -34.64
N ASN A 273 11.86 19.65 -34.43
CA ASN A 273 12.75 20.45 -35.26
C ASN A 273 13.24 19.69 -36.50
N HIS A 274 12.30 19.38 -37.38
CA HIS A 274 12.61 18.87 -38.71
C HIS A 274 11.71 19.52 -39.76
N ILE A 275 12.15 19.48 -41.02
CA ILE A 275 11.35 19.87 -42.17
C ILE A 275 11.49 18.84 -43.29
N GLU A 276 10.37 18.49 -43.90
CA GLU A 276 10.34 17.70 -45.12
C GLU A 276 10.80 18.58 -46.29
N THR A 277 11.93 18.23 -46.90
CA THR A 277 12.58 19.05 -47.94
C THR A 277 12.43 18.46 -49.35
N GLY A 278 12.50 17.14 -49.46
CA GLY A 278 12.30 16.43 -50.73
C GLY A 278 10.89 15.92 -50.93
N ASP A 279 10.65 15.30 -52.07
CA ASP A 279 9.45 14.48 -52.26
C ASP A 279 9.53 13.22 -51.37
N PRO A 280 8.40 12.61 -50.97
CA PRO A 280 8.41 11.41 -50.12
C PRO A 280 9.33 10.31 -50.66
N GLY A 281 10.33 9.88 -49.87
CA GLY A 281 11.31 8.87 -50.27
C GLY A 281 12.55 9.39 -51.02
N GLU A 282 12.62 10.69 -51.33
CA GLU A 282 13.82 11.30 -51.91
C GLU A 282 14.89 11.52 -50.83
N ALA A 283 15.90 10.65 -50.80
CA ALA A 283 16.97 10.73 -49.81
C ALA A 283 17.86 11.97 -49.99
N LEU A 284 17.93 12.76 -48.93
CA LEU A 284 18.89 13.85 -48.78
C LEU A 284 20.29 13.29 -48.45
N VAL A 285 21.28 13.81 -49.16
CA VAL A 285 22.62 13.22 -49.26
C VAL A 285 23.65 14.00 -48.46
N ASN A 286 23.61 15.33 -48.53
CA ASN A 286 24.46 16.24 -47.74
C ASN A 286 23.96 17.69 -47.86
N GLY A 287 24.47 18.59 -47.03
CA GLY A 287 24.18 20.01 -47.12
C GLY A 287 25.41 20.88 -46.90
N VAL A 288 25.30 22.17 -47.22
CA VAL A 288 26.37 23.14 -47.03
C VAL A 288 25.84 24.55 -46.85
N VAL A 289 26.62 25.37 -46.17
CA VAL A 289 26.40 26.82 -46.12
C VAL A 289 27.33 27.49 -47.13
N TYR A 290 26.75 28.28 -48.03
CA TYR A 290 27.51 29.06 -49.01
C TYR A 290 26.88 30.45 -49.15
N ASN A 291 27.73 31.48 -49.10
CA ASN A 291 27.32 32.89 -49.23
C ASN A 291 26.11 33.26 -48.35
N THR A 292 26.16 32.91 -47.05
CA THR A 292 25.09 33.16 -46.05
C THR A 292 23.76 32.47 -46.33
N ARG A 293 23.72 31.47 -47.21
CA ARG A 293 22.54 30.66 -47.52
C ARG A 293 22.85 29.20 -47.23
N SER A 294 21.84 28.44 -46.81
CA SER A 294 21.97 27.00 -46.60
C SER A 294 21.37 26.24 -47.77
N PHE A 295 22.11 25.27 -48.29
CA PHE A 295 21.69 24.37 -49.35
C PHE A 295 21.72 22.93 -48.88
N VAL A 296 20.78 22.13 -49.35
CA VAL A 296 20.75 20.68 -49.15
C VAL A 296 20.56 19.97 -50.47
N PHE A 297 21.28 18.87 -50.64
CA PHE A 297 21.29 18.08 -51.86
C PHE A 297 20.54 16.78 -51.63
N SER A 298 19.65 16.43 -52.55
CA SER A 298 19.27 15.05 -52.78
C SER A 298 20.20 14.41 -53.82
N LYS A 299 19.93 13.16 -54.20
CA LYS A 299 20.63 12.51 -55.33
C LYS A 299 20.32 13.15 -56.68
N GLU A 300 19.23 13.91 -56.79
CA GLU A 300 18.71 14.41 -58.07
C GLU A 300 18.57 15.93 -58.14
N ARG A 301 18.45 16.62 -56.99
CA ARG A 301 18.14 18.05 -56.91
C ARG A 301 18.93 18.75 -55.80
N MET A 302 19.01 20.08 -55.91
CA MET A 302 19.53 20.97 -54.87
C MET A 302 18.41 21.91 -54.39
N PHE A 303 18.23 21.99 -53.08
CA PHE A 303 17.25 22.85 -52.40
C PHE A 303 17.95 23.94 -51.59
N GLU A 304 17.39 25.15 -51.58
CA GLU A 304 17.76 26.24 -50.69
C GLU A 304 16.84 26.21 -49.46
N LEU A 305 17.43 26.27 -48.27
CA LEU A 305 16.70 26.36 -47.00
C LEU A 305 16.61 27.83 -46.59
N VAL A 306 15.42 28.40 -46.71
CA VAL A 306 15.15 29.80 -46.37
C VAL A 306 14.53 29.89 -44.99
N PRO A 307 15.07 30.70 -44.05
CA PRO A 307 14.44 30.92 -42.75
C PRO A 307 13.05 31.52 -42.93
N ASN A 308 12.06 30.99 -42.22
CA ASN A 308 10.70 31.49 -42.23
C ASN A 308 10.39 32.21 -40.91
N ILE A 309 9.80 33.40 -41.01
CA ILE A 309 9.44 34.24 -39.84
C ILE A 309 8.02 33.97 -39.32
N VAL A 310 7.26 33.09 -39.99
CA VAL A 310 5.88 32.76 -39.61
C VAL A 310 5.86 31.52 -38.71
N SER A 311 5.15 31.63 -37.58
CA SER A 311 5.02 30.63 -36.51
C SER A 311 4.80 29.19 -37.03
N GLY A 312 5.63 28.25 -36.54
CA GLY A 312 5.43 26.80 -36.66
C GLY A 312 6.46 26.04 -37.51
N VAL A 313 7.06 26.66 -38.52
CA VAL A 313 8.09 26.01 -39.37
C VAL A 313 9.29 26.94 -39.51
N THR A 314 10.44 26.54 -38.97
CA THR A 314 11.66 27.38 -38.89
C THR A 314 12.29 27.62 -40.27
N PHE A 315 12.27 26.61 -41.15
CA PHE A 315 12.87 26.70 -42.49
C PHE A 315 11.86 26.30 -43.56
N LYS A 316 11.93 26.94 -44.72
CA LYS A 316 11.14 26.57 -45.90
C LYS A 316 12.08 26.16 -47.03
N PRO A 317 11.99 24.92 -47.53
CA PRO A 317 12.79 24.46 -48.65
C PRO A 317 12.25 25.03 -49.97
N PHE A 318 13.16 25.46 -50.84
CA PHE A 318 12.86 25.88 -52.20
C PHE A 318 13.76 25.15 -53.19
N PRO A 319 13.22 24.52 -54.24
CA PRO A 319 14.04 23.91 -55.27
C PRO A 319 14.83 25.01 -56.00
N THR A 320 16.13 24.80 -56.16
CA THR A 320 16.97 25.72 -56.93
C THR A 320 16.88 25.40 -58.43
N PRO A 321 17.24 26.33 -59.32
CA PRO A 321 17.35 26.04 -60.76
C PRO A 321 18.43 25.00 -61.10
N CYS A 322 19.26 24.59 -60.14
CA CYS A 322 20.22 23.51 -60.32
C CYS A 322 19.48 22.17 -60.43
N GLY A 323 19.25 21.73 -61.67
CA GLY A 323 18.58 20.45 -61.96
C GLY A 323 19.46 19.22 -61.77
N ARG A 324 20.42 19.27 -60.83
CA ARG A 324 21.34 18.16 -60.52
C ARG A 324 21.48 18.02 -59.01
N GLY A 325 21.68 16.78 -58.56
CA GLY A 325 21.93 16.43 -57.16
C GLY A 325 23.31 15.81 -56.97
N LEU A 326 23.59 15.46 -55.72
CA LEU A 326 24.88 14.94 -55.26
C LEU A 326 24.88 13.41 -55.31
N ILE A 327 25.74 12.80 -56.13
CA ILE A 327 25.79 11.33 -56.27
C ILE A 327 26.48 10.65 -55.09
N ALA A 328 27.50 11.30 -54.52
CA ALA A 328 28.33 10.78 -53.46
C ALA A 328 28.37 11.78 -52.29
N PRO A 329 28.10 11.37 -51.04
CA PRO A 329 28.02 12.30 -49.92
C PRO A 329 29.28 13.14 -49.66
N PHE A 330 30.46 12.60 -49.99
CA PHE A 330 31.75 13.29 -49.84
C PHE A 330 32.23 13.99 -51.13
N GLY A 331 31.45 13.92 -52.20
CA GLY A 331 31.75 14.59 -53.47
C GLY A 331 31.27 16.04 -53.48
N LEU A 332 31.39 16.76 -52.36
CA LEU A 332 30.93 18.14 -52.17
C LEU A 332 32.05 18.96 -51.52
N VAL A 333 32.40 20.09 -52.13
CA VAL A 333 33.37 21.05 -51.59
C VAL A 333 32.95 22.48 -51.93
N VAL A 334 33.25 23.41 -51.04
CA VAL A 334 32.92 24.84 -51.21
C VAL A 334 34.18 25.68 -51.16
N SER A 335 34.28 26.61 -52.11
CA SER A 335 35.33 27.62 -52.20
C SER A 335 34.71 28.93 -52.73
N ASP A 336 35.15 29.39 -53.91
CA ASP A 336 34.56 30.48 -54.69
C ASP A 336 33.23 30.11 -55.36
N ALA A 337 32.95 28.81 -55.44
CA ALA A 337 31.68 28.24 -55.85
C ALA A 337 31.40 26.95 -55.07
N ILE A 338 30.21 26.41 -55.23
CA ILE A 338 29.87 25.06 -54.75
C ILE A 338 30.26 24.07 -55.86
N TYR A 339 31.24 23.22 -55.58
CA TYR A 339 31.66 22.15 -56.49
C TYR A 339 31.12 20.82 -55.97
N PHE A 340 30.45 20.07 -56.83
CA PHE A 340 29.91 18.77 -56.47
C PHE A 340 29.92 17.78 -57.63
N VAL A 341 29.90 16.49 -57.32
CA VAL A 341 29.83 15.40 -58.31
C VAL A 341 28.38 15.02 -58.54
N ALA A 342 27.94 15.10 -59.80
CA ALA A 342 26.60 14.72 -60.24
C ALA A 342 26.58 13.27 -60.76
N LYS A 343 25.39 12.73 -61.01
CA LYS A 343 25.21 11.34 -61.47
C LYS A 343 25.85 11.05 -62.84
N ASP A 344 26.05 12.07 -63.66
CA ASP A 344 26.63 11.95 -65.00
C ASP A 344 28.17 12.02 -65.04
N GLY A 345 28.82 12.16 -63.87
CA GLY A 345 30.28 12.24 -63.73
C GLY A 345 30.75 13.68 -63.66
#